data_AF-A8TTU5-F1
#
_entry.id   AF-A8TTU5-F1
#
_cell.length_a   1.000
_cell.length_b   1.000
_cell.length_c   1.000
_cell.angle_alpha   90.00
_cell.angle_beta   90.00
_cell.angle_gamma   90.00
#
_symmetry.space_group_name_H-M   'P 1'
#
loop_
_entity.id
_entity.type
_entity.pdbx_description
1 polymer ?
#
loop_
_entity_poly.entity_id
_entity_poly.type
_entity_poly.pdbx_seq_one_letter_code
_entity_poly.pdbx_strand_id
1 'polypeptide(L)'
;MAESFLDAIRREVGRFQNRGFLEAVMAVAALAAMADDEYGIAEKYRAEELLSEIPVFDVFDLSEAMEILDEDVHALRTDHPAAVRNLEARVQAFANVPDKARTLLRTAHAIITCDGDITTAERTEFERLARLLKQDIAALALG
;
A
#
# COMPACT_ATOMS: atom_id res chain seq x y z
N MET A 1 -24.71 -18.51 8.66
CA MET A 1 -25.90 -17.75 8.21
C MET A 1 -25.66 -17.37 6.75
N ALA A 2 -26.67 -17.47 5.89
CA ALA A 2 -26.53 -17.01 4.50
C ALA A 2 -26.48 -15.47 4.47
N GLU A 3 -25.55 -14.91 3.70
CA GLU A 3 -25.44 -13.46 3.47
C GLU A 3 -26.75 -12.94 2.87
N SER A 4 -27.29 -11.83 3.41
CA SER A 4 -28.49 -11.22 2.86
C SER A 4 -28.16 -10.41 1.61
N PHE A 5 -29.12 -10.28 0.69
CA PHE A 5 -28.96 -9.45 -0.52
C PHE A 5 -28.56 -8.00 -0.21
N LEU A 6 -29.06 -7.43 0.89
CA LEU A 6 -28.71 -6.08 1.32
C LEU A 6 -27.27 -5.98 1.81
N ASP A 7 -26.74 -7.03 2.42
CA ASP A 7 -25.35 -7.07 2.88
C ASP A 7 -24.38 -7.17 1.71
N ALA A 8 -24.72 -7.95 0.68
CA ALA A 8 -23.95 -8.01 -0.57
C ALA A 8 -23.88 -6.64 -1.28
N ILE A 9 -25.02 -5.93 -1.39
CA ILE A 9 -25.04 -4.57 -1.97
C ILE A 9 -24.20 -3.59 -1.14
N ARG A 10 -24.32 -3.62 0.19
CA ARG A 10 -23.52 -2.75 1.07
C ARG A 10 -22.02 -3.00 0.89
N ARG A 11 -21.62 -4.27 0.77
CA ARG A 11 -20.23 -4.66 0.51
C ARG A 11 -19.75 -4.14 -0.84
N GLU A 12 -20.53 -4.31 -1.90
CA GLU A 12 -20.21 -3.80 -3.24
C GLU A 12 -20.04 -2.28 -3.29
N VAL A 13 -20.99 -1.55 -2.71
CA VAL A 13 -20.91 -0.08 -2.63
C VAL A 13 -19.69 0.35 -1.81
N GLY A 14 -19.41 -0.33 -0.70
CA GLY A 14 -18.24 -0.09 0.13
C GLY A 14 -16.93 -0.29 -0.63
N ARG A 15 -16.84 -1.33 -1.48
CA ARG A 15 -15.69 -1.55 -2.37
C ARG A 15 -15.50 -0.41 -3.35
N PHE A 16 -16.55 -0.01 -4.06
CA PHE A 16 -16.44 1.09 -5.04
C PHE A 16 -16.02 2.41 -4.42
N GLN A 17 -16.54 2.73 -3.22
CA GLN A 17 -16.21 3.96 -2.51
C GLN A 17 -14.77 4.00 -1.99
N ASN A 18 -14.18 2.83 -1.70
CA ASN A 18 -12.83 2.75 -1.14
C ASN A 18 -11.77 2.28 -2.15
N ARG A 19 -12.15 1.98 -3.41
CA ARG A 19 -11.23 1.45 -4.43
C ARG A 19 -9.99 2.32 -4.62
N GLY A 20 -10.16 3.64 -4.73
CA GLY A 20 -9.02 4.54 -4.86
C GLY A 20 -8.09 4.54 -3.64
N PHE A 21 -8.61 4.22 -2.44
CA PHE A 21 -7.76 4.06 -1.26
C PHE A 21 -7.00 2.72 -1.29
N LEU A 22 -7.64 1.62 -1.71
CA LEU A 22 -6.95 0.36 -1.96
C LEU A 22 -5.80 0.53 -2.97
N GLU A 23 -6.06 1.20 -4.09
CA GLU A 23 -5.05 1.48 -5.11
C GLU A 23 -3.89 2.32 -4.58
N ALA A 24 -4.14 3.23 -3.62
CA ALA A 24 -3.10 3.98 -2.95
C ALA A 24 -2.31 3.13 -1.94
N VAL A 25 -2.97 2.21 -1.22
CA VAL A 25 -2.29 1.26 -0.31
C VAL A 25 -1.35 0.37 -1.13
N MET A 26 -1.81 -0.17 -2.26
CA MET A 26 -0.98 -0.98 -3.16
C MET A 26 0.14 -0.16 -3.80
N ALA A 27 -0.14 1.08 -4.20
CA ALA A 27 0.89 1.96 -4.73
C ALA A 27 2.02 2.24 -3.72
N VAL A 28 1.67 2.46 -2.45
CA VAL A 28 2.67 2.60 -1.39
C VAL A 28 3.45 1.32 -1.17
N ALA A 29 2.78 0.16 -1.14
CA ALA A 29 3.45 -1.12 -0.99
C ALA A 29 4.45 -1.36 -2.14
N ALA A 30 4.06 -1.09 -3.39
CA ALA A 30 4.92 -1.24 -4.56
C ALA A 30 6.15 -0.31 -4.50
N LEU A 31 5.96 0.98 -4.15
CA LEU A 31 7.05 1.94 -4.03
C LEU A 31 8.03 1.54 -2.92
N ALA A 32 7.52 1.13 -1.76
CA ALA A 32 8.33 0.71 -0.63
C ALA A 32 9.09 -0.60 -0.92
N ALA A 33 8.42 -1.59 -1.51
CA ALA A 33 9.00 -2.90 -1.78
C ALA A 33 10.01 -2.91 -2.94
N MET A 34 9.94 -1.91 -3.83
CA MET A 34 10.89 -1.74 -4.94
C MET A 34 12.01 -0.75 -4.61
N ALA A 35 12.20 -0.36 -3.35
CA ALA A 35 13.15 0.69 -2.98
C ALA A 35 14.61 0.34 -3.32
N ASP A 36 14.99 -0.94 -3.30
CA ASP A 36 16.33 -1.45 -3.59
C ASP A 36 16.40 -2.38 -4.82
N ASP A 37 15.38 -2.37 -5.67
CA ASP A 37 15.22 -3.21 -6.87
C ASP A 37 15.22 -4.74 -6.63
N GLU A 38 15.17 -5.22 -5.38
CA GLU A 38 15.26 -6.66 -5.05
C GLU A 38 13.92 -7.39 -4.82
N TYR A 39 12.77 -6.78 -5.15
CA TYR A 39 11.45 -7.42 -4.90
C TYR A 39 11.27 -8.79 -5.58
N GLY A 40 11.35 -9.87 -4.79
CA GLY A 40 11.25 -11.25 -5.22
C GLY A 40 10.01 -11.96 -4.71
N ILE A 41 10.00 -13.29 -4.89
CA ILE A 41 8.91 -14.16 -4.43
C ILE A 41 8.78 -14.11 -2.89
N ALA A 42 9.91 -14.00 -2.18
CA ALA A 42 9.91 -13.96 -0.72
C ALA A 42 9.26 -12.67 -0.17
N GLU A 43 9.60 -11.49 -0.70
CA GLU A 43 8.91 -10.26 -0.30
C GLU A 43 7.45 -10.27 -0.72
N LYS A 44 7.11 -10.86 -1.86
CA LYS A 44 5.70 -10.98 -2.27
C LYS A 44 4.88 -11.79 -1.27
N TYR A 45 5.35 -12.95 -0.84
CA TYR A 45 4.65 -13.76 0.17
C TYR A 45 4.49 -13.01 1.49
N ARG A 46 5.54 -12.29 1.90
CA ARG A 46 5.54 -11.46 3.11
C ARG A 46 4.55 -10.28 3.01
N ALA A 47 4.51 -9.62 1.86
CA ALA A 47 3.54 -8.57 1.59
C ALA A 47 2.11 -9.14 1.62
N GLU A 48 1.86 -10.30 1.02
CA GLU A 48 0.55 -10.97 1.06
C GLU A 48 0.13 -11.31 2.51
N GLU A 49 1.03 -11.88 3.31
CA GLU A 49 0.80 -12.18 4.72
C GLU A 49 0.45 -10.91 5.51
N LEU A 50 1.28 -9.88 5.41
CA LEU A 50 1.04 -8.59 6.08
C LEU A 50 -0.29 -7.96 5.65
N LEU A 51 -0.57 -7.93 4.35
CA LEU A 51 -1.79 -7.34 3.82
C LEU A 51 -3.02 -8.10 4.32
N SER A 52 -2.96 -9.43 4.42
CA SER A 52 -4.07 -10.24 4.96
C SER A 52 -4.50 -9.86 6.38
N GLU A 53 -3.62 -9.21 7.15
CA GLU A 53 -3.91 -8.74 8.52
C GLU A 53 -4.56 -7.35 8.58
N ILE A 54 -4.57 -6.60 7.47
CA ILE A 54 -5.12 -5.24 7.44
C ILE A 54 -6.66 -5.30 7.29
N PRO A 55 -7.45 -4.71 8.20
CA PRO A 55 -8.93 -4.79 8.16
C PRO A 55 -9.59 -4.25 6.89
N VAL A 56 -8.88 -3.49 6.06
CA VAL A 56 -9.41 -3.00 4.78
C VAL A 56 -9.73 -4.17 3.82
N PHE A 57 -9.02 -5.29 3.94
CA PHE A 57 -9.27 -6.52 3.18
C PHE A 57 -10.43 -7.35 3.72
N ASP A 58 -11.10 -6.93 4.79
CA ASP A 58 -12.43 -7.47 5.13
C ASP A 58 -13.49 -7.01 4.10
N VAL A 59 -13.24 -5.88 3.43
CA VAL A 59 -14.14 -5.28 2.43
C VAL A 59 -13.64 -5.53 1.01
N PHE A 60 -12.32 -5.63 0.80
CA PHE A 60 -11.68 -5.89 -0.49
C PHE A 60 -11.16 -7.32 -0.62
N ASP A 61 -11.09 -7.84 -1.85
CA ASP A 61 -10.48 -9.15 -2.09
C ASP A 61 -8.96 -9.03 -2.05
N LEU A 62 -8.29 -9.84 -1.24
CA LEU A 62 -6.81 -9.88 -1.17
C LEU A 62 -6.21 -10.21 -2.54
N SER A 63 -6.85 -11.09 -3.33
CA SER A 63 -6.39 -11.47 -4.66
C SER A 63 -6.38 -10.26 -5.60
N GLU A 64 -7.45 -9.47 -5.56
CA GLU A 64 -7.57 -8.22 -6.33
C GLU A 64 -6.50 -7.20 -5.92
N ALA A 65 -6.16 -7.14 -4.64
CA ALA A 65 -5.09 -6.28 -4.15
C ALA A 65 -3.72 -6.73 -4.66
N MET A 66 -3.44 -8.03 -4.60
CA MET A 66 -2.19 -8.60 -5.09
C MET A 66 -2.03 -8.44 -6.61
N GLU A 67 -3.13 -8.48 -7.37
CA GLU A 67 -3.12 -8.14 -8.80
C GLU A 67 -2.68 -6.68 -9.04
N ILE A 68 -3.24 -5.71 -8.30
CA ILE A 68 -2.82 -4.30 -8.41
C ILE A 68 -1.34 -4.15 -8.04
N LEU A 69 -0.89 -4.81 -6.97
CA LEU A 69 0.50 -4.77 -6.54
C LEU A 69 1.44 -5.34 -7.62
N ASP A 70 1.09 -6.47 -8.23
CA ASP A 70 1.86 -7.07 -9.31
C ASP A 70 1.94 -6.15 -10.54
N GLU A 71 0.82 -5.51 -10.91
CA GLU A 71 0.77 -4.52 -11.99
C GLU A 71 1.67 -3.30 -11.70
N ASP A 72 1.62 -2.79 -10.48
CA ASP A 72 2.41 -1.64 -10.03
C ASP A 72 3.92 -1.96 -10.04
N VAL A 73 4.30 -3.13 -9.52
CA VAL A 73 5.68 -3.63 -9.56
C VAL A 73 6.14 -3.84 -11.00
N HIS A 74 5.29 -4.40 -11.86
CA HIS A 74 5.61 -4.58 -13.28
C HIS A 74 5.82 -3.25 -14.00
N ALA A 75 4.98 -2.25 -13.70
CA ALA A 75 5.13 -0.90 -14.24
C ALA A 75 6.45 -0.25 -13.80
N LEU A 76 6.81 -0.37 -12.52
CA LEU A 76 8.07 0.12 -11.97
C LEU A 76 9.29 -0.52 -12.67
N ARG A 77 9.22 -1.81 -13.00
CA ARG A 77 10.28 -2.51 -13.74
C ARG A 77 10.39 -2.10 -15.21
N THR A 78 9.29 -1.68 -15.81
CA THR A 78 9.21 -1.42 -17.26
C THR A 78 9.56 0.03 -17.61
N ASP A 79 8.99 1.00 -16.88
CA ASP A 79 9.27 2.43 -17.03
C ASP A 79 9.19 3.08 -15.65
N HIS A 80 10.29 2.99 -14.90
CA HIS A 80 10.36 3.45 -13.52
C HIS A 80 9.94 4.93 -13.37
N PRO A 81 10.45 5.90 -14.17
CA PRO A 81 10.02 7.29 -14.03
C PRO A 81 8.52 7.52 -14.27
N ALA A 82 7.91 6.85 -15.25
CA ALA A 82 6.48 6.99 -15.52
C ALA A 82 5.61 6.34 -14.44
N ALA A 83 6.00 5.14 -14.01
CA ALA A 83 5.31 4.41 -12.95
C ALA A 83 5.33 5.17 -11.63
N VAL A 84 6.50 5.67 -11.20
CA VAL A 84 6.63 6.48 -9.98
C VAL A 84 5.68 7.67 -10.00
N ARG A 85 5.61 8.44 -11.09
CA ARG A 85 4.67 9.58 -11.19
C ARG A 85 3.21 9.17 -11.04
N ASN A 86 2.82 8.03 -11.61
CA ASN A 86 1.45 7.52 -11.50
C ASN A 86 1.12 7.08 -10.07
N LEU A 87 2.00 6.26 -9.48
CA LEU A 87 1.88 5.76 -8.12
C LEU A 87 1.82 6.91 -7.12
N GLU A 88 2.73 7.88 -7.24
CA GLU A 88 2.73 9.07 -6.40
C GLU A 88 1.44 9.87 -6.49
N ALA A 89 0.84 10.00 -7.68
CA ALA A 89 -0.43 10.70 -7.83
C ALA A 89 -1.56 10.01 -7.05
N ARG A 90 -1.61 8.66 -7.07
CA ARG A 90 -2.56 7.88 -6.27
C ARG A 90 -2.35 8.08 -4.77
N VAL A 91 -1.10 8.05 -4.32
CA VAL A 91 -0.74 8.25 -2.90
C VAL A 91 -1.06 9.68 -2.45
N GLN A 92 -0.70 10.68 -3.26
CA GLN A 92 -0.83 12.10 -2.93
C GLN A 92 -2.30 12.56 -2.86
N ALA A 93 -3.22 11.88 -3.55
CA ALA A 93 -4.66 12.12 -3.46
C ALA A 93 -5.17 12.06 -2.01
N PHE A 94 -4.48 11.34 -1.11
CA PHE A 94 -4.85 11.16 0.29
C PHE A 94 -4.01 11.99 1.28
N ALA A 95 -3.02 12.76 0.81
CA ALA A 95 -2.10 13.50 1.68
C ALA A 95 -2.78 14.53 2.61
N ASN A 96 -3.96 15.03 2.24
CA ASN A 96 -4.74 15.98 3.05
C ASN A 96 -5.84 15.32 3.89
N VAL A 97 -5.89 13.99 3.95
CA VAL A 97 -6.83 13.21 4.77
C VAL A 97 -6.02 12.49 5.86
N PRO A 98 -5.88 13.09 7.06
CA PRO A 98 -4.86 12.67 8.03
C PRO A 98 -4.88 11.18 8.38
N ASP A 99 -6.06 10.60 8.60
CA ASP A 99 -6.18 9.18 8.96
C ASP A 99 -5.80 8.25 7.80
N LYS A 100 -6.14 8.62 6.56
CA LYS A 100 -5.76 7.86 5.36
C LYS A 100 -4.27 8.00 5.08
N ALA A 101 -3.73 9.21 5.15
CA ALA A 101 -2.29 9.46 4.98
C ALA A 101 -1.44 8.71 6.02
N ARG A 102 -1.86 8.73 7.29
CA ARG A 102 -1.23 7.96 8.37
C ARG A 102 -1.27 6.46 8.09
N THR A 103 -2.41 5.95 7.61
CA THR A 103 -2.56 4.52 7.29
C THR A 103 -1.64 4.12 6.14
N LEU A 104 -1.59 4.91 5.06
CA LEU A 104 -0.67 4.69 3.94
C LEU A 104 0.78 4.61 4.40
N LEU A 105 1.22 5.55 5.23
CA LEU A 105 2.59 5.53 5.72
C LEU A 105 2.88 4.36 6.68
N ARG A 106 1.89 3.91 7.46
CA ARG A 106 2.02 2.69 8.26
C ARG A 106 2.15 1.44 7.38
N THR A 107 1.43 1.38 6.27
CA THR A 107 1.62 0.31 5.28
C THR A 107 3.04 0.31 4.72
N ALA A 108 3.58 1.47 4.31
CA ALA A 108 4.97 1.57 3.87
C ALA A 108 5.94 1.02 4.93
N HIS A 109 5.76 1.45 6.18
CA HIS A 109 6.62 1.00 7.28
C HIS A 109 6.55 -0.51 7.46
N ALA A 110 5.35 -1.07 7.46
CA ALA A 110 5.16 -2.50 7.66
C ALA A 110 5.81 -3.34 6.55
N ILE A 111 5.78 -2.85 5.30
CA ILE A 111 6.44 -3.50 4.15
C ILE A 111 7.96 -3.53 4.34
N ILE A 112 8.60 -2.39 4.60
CA ILE A 112 10.07 -2.31 4.73
C ILE A 112 10.61 -2.97 6.00
N THR A 113 9.75 -3.28 6.98
CA THR A 113 10.16 -3.99 8.20
C THR A 113 9.92 -5.50 8.12
N CYS A 114 9.29 -5.98 7.06
CA CYS A 114 8.75 -7.33 7.02
C CYS A 114 9.84 -8.42 7.00
N ASP A 115 11.03 -8.10 6.51
CA ASP A 115 12.18 -9.02 6.46
C ASP A 115 13.17 -8.87 7.62
N GLY A 116 12.99 -7.84 8.46
CA GLY A 116 13.71 -7.61 9.70
C GLY A 116 14.87 -6.61 9.62
N ASP A 117 15.37 -6.27 8.42
CA ASP A 117 16.53 -5.39 8.24
C ASP A 117 16.23 -4.26 7.25
N ILE A 118 15.93 -3.06 7.77
CA ILE A 118 15.67 -1.88 6.92
C ILE A 118 16.98 -1.38 6.29
N THR A 119 17.09 -1.48 4.97
CA THR A 119 18.22 -0.97 4.18
C THR A 119 18.22 0.56 4.11
N THR A 120 19.33 1.13 3.62
CA THR A 120 19.42 2.59 3.41
C THR A 120 18.44 3.07 2.33
N ALA A 121 18.20 2.24 1.31
CA ALA A 121 17.29 2.55 0.21
C ALA A 121 15.84 2.59 0.70
N GLU A 122 15.42 1.58 1.44
CA GLU A 122 14.08 1.51 2.05
C GLU A 122 13.84 2.66 3.03
N ARG A 123 14.81 2.99 3.88
CA ARG A 123 14.71 4.16 4.78
C ARG A 123 14.53 5.45 3.98
N THR A 124 15.31 5.63 2.92
CA THR A 124 15.25 6.83 2.07
C THR A 124 13.87 6.95 1.40
N GLU A 125 13.36 5.83 0.90
CA GLU A 125 12.04 5.77 0.26
C GLU A 125 10.91 6.02 1.27
N PHE A 126 11.00 5.43 2.46
CA PHE A 126 10.06 5.68 3.56
C PHE A 126 9.99 7.17 3.94
N GLU A 127 11.14 7.82 4.10
CA GLU A 127 11.21 9.25 4.38
C GLU A 127 10.64 10.10 3.24
N ARG A 128 10.84 9.66 1.99
CA ARG A 128 10.27 10.31 0.81
C ARG A 128 8.75 10.21 0.80
N LEU A 129 8.20 9.03 1.08
CA LEU A 129 6.75 8.80 1.21
C LEU A 129 6.15 9.61 2.37
N ALA A 130 6.87 9.73 3.49
CA ALA A 130 6.44 10.56 4.61
C ALA A 130 6.29 12.04 4.21
N ARG A 131 7.26 12.58 3.45
CA ARG A 131 7.17 13.94 2.89
C ARG A 131 6.01 14.08 1.91
N LEU A 132 5.82 13.10 1.04
CA LEU A 132 4.72 13.10 0.05
C LEU A 132 3.34 13.13 0.74
N LEU A 133 3.19 12.38 1.82
CA LEU A 133 1.96 12.27 2.62
C LEU A 133 1.82 13.35 3.70
N LYS A 134 2.80 14.27 3.80
CA LYS A 134 2.84 15.35 4.82
C LYS A 134 2.73 14.81 6.24
N GLN A 135 3.30 13.64 6.50
CA GLN A 135 3.29 13.01 7.82
C GLN A 135 4.62 13.24 8.53
N ASP A 136 4.55 13.41 9.84
CA ASP A 136 5.71 13.40 10.71
C ASP A 136 5.98 11.97 11.19
N ILE A 137 7.16 11.43 10.85
CA ILE A 137 7.56 10.07 11.22
C ILE A 137 7.60 9.91 12.75
N ALA A 138 8.04 10.94 13.48
CA ALA A 138 8.14 10.88 14.94
C ALA A 138 6.76 10.75 15.62
N ALA A 139 5.70 11.24 14.97
CA ALA A 139 4.34 11.21 15.49
C ALA A 139 3.60 9.89 15.19
N LEU A 140 4.15 9.00 14.37
CA LEU A 140 3.45 7.79 13.91
C LEU A 140 3.32 6.69 14.97
N ALA A 141 4.10 6.78 16.06
CA ALA A 141 4.23 5.75 17.08
C ALA A 141 4.44 4.35 16.45
N LEU A 142 5.47 4.26 15.59
CA LEU A 142 5.93 3.02 14.99
C LEU A 142 6.57 2.22 16.13
N GLY A 143 5.79 1.30 16.70
CA GLY A 143 6.19 0.44 17.82
C GLY A 143 7.05 -0.72 17.35
#